data_AF-A0A932FRB8-F1
#
_entry.id   AF-A0A932FRB8-F1
#
_cell.length_a   1.000
_cell.length_b   1.000
_cell.length_c   1.000
_cell.angle_alpha   90.00
_cell.angle_beta   90.00
_cell.angle_gamma   90.00
#
_symmetry.space_group_name_H-M   'P 1'
#
loop_
_entity.id
_entity.type
_entity.pdbx_description
1 polymer ?
#
loop_
_entity_poly.entity_id
_entity_poly.type
_entity_poly.pdbx_seq_one_letter_code
_entity_poly.pdbx_strand_id
1 'polypeptide(L)'
;MRSKLRAPYAELEQRTKELASLLSVSEVLTSLSDLADLDTALGTALDRTLEIMRQDIGGVLLLDEDGGKLSYRVHRGLSDTYAEGMRLRLGEGIAGKVAQT
;
A
#
# COMPACT_ATOMS: atom_id res chain seq x y z
N MET A 1 41.26 5.05 -10.20
CA MET A 1 40.65 4.93 -8.85
C MET A 1 39.21 5.47 -8.73
N ARG A 2 38.69 6.27 -9.69
CA ARG A 2 37.33 6.87 -9.61
C ARG A 2 36.15 5.99 -10.07
N SER A 3 36.39 4.88 -10.78
CA SER A 3 35.31 4.03 -11.33
C SER A 3 34.78 2.95 -10.38
N LYS A 4 35.55 2.52 -9.38
CA LYS A 4 35.14 1.47 -8.42
C LYS A 4 34.20 1.95 -7.31
N LEU A 5 34.01 3.27 -7.17
CA LEU A 5 33.12 3.86 -6.18
C LEU A 5 31.70 4.15 -6.72
N ARG A 6 31.47 4.08 -8.03
CA ARG A 6 30.17 4.49 -8.61
C ARG A 6 29.03 3.50 -8.32
N ALA A 7 29.32 2.21 -8.33
CA ALA A 7 28.31 1.18 -8.07
C ALA A 7 27.86 1.13 -6.59
N PRO A 8 28.79 1.18 -5.60
CA PRO A 8 28.41 1.29 -4.19
C PRO A 8 27.63 2.56 -3.86
N TYR A 9 27.96 3.69 -4.50
CA TYR A 9 27.22 4.94 -4.31
C TYR A 9 25.80 4.88 -4.87
N ALA A 10 25.61 4.25 -6.04
CA ALA A 10 24.28 4.07 -6.62
C ALA A 10 23.40 3.12 -5.78
N GLU A 11 23.97 2.04 -5.25
CA GLU A 11 23.24 1.13 -4.35
C GLU A 11 22.91 1.80 -3.01
N LEU A 12 23.84 2.61 -2.48
CA LEU A 12 23.59 3.40 -1.28
C LEU A 12 22.48 4.42 -1.52
N GLU A 13 22.51 5.18 -2.61
CA GLU A 13 21.44 6.11 -2.99
C GLU A 13 20.09 5.40 -3.12
N GLN A 14 20.06 4.23 -3.75
CA GLN A 14 18.86 3.41 -3.89
C GLN A 14 18.31 2.96 -2.53
N ARG A 15 19.15 2.41 -1.65
CA ARG A 15 18.76 2.02 -0.29
C ARG A 15 18.31 3.22 0.54
N THR A 16 18.94 4.38 0.38
CA THR A 16 18.55 5.61 1.08
C THR A 16 17.17 6.07 0.62
N LYS A 17 16.88 5.96 -0.68
CA LYS A 17 15.58 6.28 -1.27
C LYS A 17 14.48 5.29 -0.82
N GLU A 18 14.81 4.01 -0.74
CA GLU A 18 13.91 2.98 -0.21
C GLU A 18 13.59 3.23 1.26
N LEU A 19 14.61 3.50 2.09
CA LEU A 19 14.43 3.84 3.50
C LEU A 19 13.62 5.13 3.68
N ALA A 20 13.87 6.16 2.87
CA ALA A 20 13.09 7.40 2.91
C ALA A 20 11.62 7.16 2.53
N SER A 21 11.35 6.27 1.58
CA SER A 21 9.98 5.90 1.21
C SER A 21 9.28 5.14 2.34
N LEU A 22 9.97 4.19 2.97
CA LEU A 22 9.45 3.46 4.13
C LEU A 22 9.19 4.37 5.33
N LEU A 23 10.11 5.31 5.61
CA LEU A 23 9.96 6.29 6.67
C LEU A 23 8.79 7.23 6.40
N SER A 24 8.61 7.70 5.16
CA SER A 24 7.48 8.55 4.79
C SER A 24 6.13 7.84 4.99
N VAL A 25 6.05 6.56 4.61
CA VAL A 25 4.86 5.74 4.89
C VAL A 25 4.64 5.58 6.39
N SER A 26 5.70 5.26 7.15
CA SER A 26 5.62 5.13 8.60
C SER A 26 5.17 6.42 9.28
N GLU A 27 5.71 7.58 8.89
CA GLU A 27 5.35 8.89 9.45
C GLU A 27 3.88 9.22 9.19
N VAL A 28 3.37 8.93 7.98
CA VAL A 28 1.93 9.06 7.69
C VAL A 28 1.14 8.17 8.62
N LEU A 29 1.46 6.89 8.72
CA LEU A 29 0.76 5.94 9.60
C LEU A 29 0.80 6.34 11.09
N THR A 30 1.93 6.91 11.55
CA THR A 30 2.12 7.31 12.94
C THR A 30 1.42 8.64 13.25
N SER A 31 1.37 9.56 12.28
CA SER A 31 0.63 10.82 12.39
C SER A 31 -0.88 10.62 12.39
N LEU A 32 -1.34 9.43 11.96
CA LEU A 32 -2.73 9.01 11.97
C LEU A 32 -3.17 8.39 13.31
N SER A 33 -2.33 8.45 14.35
CA SER A 33 -2.67 8.01 15.73
C SER A 33 -3.80 8.83 16.38
N ASP A 34 -4.21 9.94 15.75
CA ASP A 34 -5.37 10.76 16.13
C ASP A 34 -6.55 10.40 15.19
N LEU A 35 -7.06 9.17 15.31
CA LEU A 35 -8.10 8.57 14.46
C LEU A 35 -9.46 9.26 14.65
N ALA A 36 -9.73 10.30 13.86
CA ALA A 36 -11.10 10.76 13.63
C ALA A 36 -11.80 10.01 12.49
N ASP A 37 -11.08 9.32 11.59
CA ASP A 37 -11.68 8.48 10.54
C ASP A 37 -10.65 7.52 9.89
N LEU A 38 -10.85 6.21 10.05
CA LEU A 38 -10.02 5.16 9.44
C LEU A 38 -10.03 5.24 7.91
N ASP A 39 -11.10 5.73 7.29
CA ASP A 39 -11.21 5.81 5.83
C ASP A 39 -10.36 6.90 5.25
N THR A 40 -10.36 8.06 5.91
CA THR A 40 -9.47 9.17 5.58
C THR A 40 -8.01 8.75 5.67
N ALA A 41 -7.64 7.99 6.72
CA ALA A 41 -6.30 7.45 6.91
C ALA A 41 -5.88 6.51 5.76
N LEU A 42 -6.68 5.47 5.50
CA LEU A 42 -6.41 4.48 4.45
C LEU A 42 -6.44 5.11 3.06
N GLY A 43 -7.36 6.05 2.81
CA GLY A 43 -7.46 6.79 1.56
C GLY A 43 -6.20 7.61 1.29
N THR A 44 -5.70 8.33 2.29
CA THR A 44 -4.47 9.15 2.17
C THR A 44 -3.25 8.27 1.90
N ALA A 45 -3.12 7.14 2.60
CA ALA A 45 -2.02 6.20 2.40
C ALA A 45 -2.05 5.57 0.99
N LEU A 46 -3.25 5.22 0.50
CA LEU A 46 -3.43 4.70 -0.85
C LEU A 46 -3.03 5.73 -1.91
N ASP A 47 -3.49 6.98 -1.78
CA ASP A 47 -3.17 8.06 -2.73
C ASP A 47 -1.66 8.29 -2.85
N ARG A 48 -0.96 8.34 -1.73
CA ARG A 48 0.51 8.47 -1.71
C ARG A 48 1.22 7.27 -2.31
N THR A 49 0.73 6.06 -2.03
CA THR A 49 1.31 4.83 -2.59
C THR A 49 1.19 4.81 -4.12
N LEU A 50 0.01 5.15 -4.63
CA LEU A 50 -0.25 5.24 -6.07
C LEU A 50 0.62 6.31 -6.75
N GLU A 51 0.78 7.47 -6.11
CA GLU A 51 1.68 8.53 -6.58
C GLU A 51 3.14 8.05 -6.69
N ILE A 52 3.67 7.40 -5.65
CA ILE A 52 5.04 6.88 -5.61
C ILE A 52 5.24 5.78 -6.68
N MET A 53 4.27 4.87 -6.82
CA MET A 53 4.32 3.78 -7.78
C MET A 53 3.97 4.19 -9.21
N ARG A 54 3.52 5.44 -9.41
CA ARG A 54 3.02 5.97 -10.68
C ARG A 54 1.94 5.08 -11.29
N GLN A 55 0.97 4.69 -10.46
CA GLN A 55 -0.17 3.86 -10.86
C GLN A 55 -1.47 4.64 -10.66
N ASP A 56 -2.46 4.37 -11.51
CA ASP A 56 -3.76 5.05 -11.45
C ASP A 56 -4.85 4.23 -10.74
N ILE A 57 -4.60 2.93 -10.52
CA ILE A 57 -5.57 1.97 -9.99
C ILE A 57 -4.99 1.25 -8.79
N GLY A 58 -5.76 1.18 -7.72
CA GLY A 58 -5.41 0.40 -6.54
C GLY A 58 -6.50 0.43 -5.47
N GLY A 59 -6.30 -0.34 -4.41
CA GLY A 59 -7.20 -0.31 -3.27
C GLY A 59 -6.64 -1.04 -2.06
N VAL A 60 -7.19 -0.71 -0.91
CA VAL A 60 -6.92 -1.38 0.36
C VAL A 60 -8.07 -2.32 0.65
N LEU A 61 -7.75 -3.59 0.86
CA LEU A 61 -8.72 -4.60 1.23
C LEU A 61 -8.61 -4.88 2.73
N LEU A 62 -9.74 -4.99 3.41
CA LEU A 62 -9.81 -5.45 4.79
C LEU A 62 -10.44 -6.84 4.85
N LEU A 63 -9.89 -7.66 5.73
CA LEU A 63 -10.47 -8.94 6.11
C LEU A 63 -11.64 -8.66 7.07
N ASP A 64 -12.76 -9.32 6.84
CA ASP A 64 -13.88 -9.31 7.79
C ASP A 64 -13.47 -9.90 9.15
N GLU A 65 -14.20 -9.52 10.22
CA GLU A 65 -13.90 -9.98 11.59
C GLU A 65 -14.01 -11.50 11.74
N ASP A 66 -14.87 -12.12 10.92
CA ASP A 66 -15.04 -13.58 10.87
C ASP A 66 -13.91 -14.30 10.10
N GLY A 67 -12.95 -13.56 9.53
CA GLY A 67 -11.78 -14.08 8.83
C GLY A 67 -12.08 -14.78 7.49
N GLY A 68 -13.30 -14.61 6.97
CA GLY A 68 -13.81 -15.30 5.81
C GLY A 68 -13.45 -14.65 4.47
N LYS A 69 -13.48 -13.31 4.38
CA LYS A 69 -13.38 -12.59 3.10
C LYS A 69 -12.72 -11.22 3.20
N LEU A 70 -11.86 -10.95 2.22
CA LEU A 70 -11.32 -9.64 1.91
C LEU A 70 -12.31 -8.83 1.06
N SER A 71 -12.46 -7.54 1.40
CA SER A 71 -13.29 -6.58 0.68
C SER A 71 -12.61 -5.22 0.60
N TYR A 72 -12.85 -4.45 -0.47
CA TYR A 72 -12.30 -3.10 -0.57
C TYR A 72 -12.88 -2.21 0.53
N ARG A 73 -12.00 -1.54 1.28
CA ARG A 73 -12.38 -0.45 2.18
C ARG A 73 -12.22 0.92 1.52
N VAL A 74 -11.15 1.09 0.76
CA VAL A 74 -10.90 2.26 -0.10
C VAL A 74 -10.30 1.79 -1.44
N HIS A 75 -10.62 2.49 -2.52
CA HIS A 75 -10.09 2.20 -3.87
C HIS A 75 -9.95 3.48 -4.71
N ARG A 76 -9.18 3.38 -5.80
CA ARG A 76 -9.00 4.40 -6.85
C ARG A 76 -9.02 3.74 -8.22
N GLY A 77 -9.59 4.43 -9.21
CA GLY A 77 -9.62 3.96 -10.60
C GLY A 77 -10.51 2.73 -10.86
N LEU A 78 -11.25 2.25 -9.86
CA LEU A 78 -12.25 1.20 -9.97
C LEU A 78 -13.65 1.81 -9.84
N SER A 79 -14.63 1.26 -10.56
CA SER A 79 -16.04 1.63 -10.37
C SER A 79 -16.54 1.13 -9.01
N ASP A 80 -17.36 1.93 -8.33
CA ASP A 80 -17.93 1.59 -7.02
C ASP A 80 -18.67 0.23 -7.06
N THR A 81 -19.45 -0.02 -8.11
CA THR A 81 -20.18 -1.29 -8.30
C THR A 81 -19.26 -2.52 -8.34
N TYR A 82 -18.07 -2.38 -8.93
CA TYR A 82 -17.07 -3.46 -8.97
C TYR A 82 -16.44 -3.65 -7.59
N ALA A 83 -16.03 -2.56 -6.94
CA ALA A 83 -15.37 -2.61 -5.64
C ALA A 83 -16.31 -3.16 -4.55
N GLU A 84 -17.57 -2.72 -4.55
CA GLU A 84 -18.61 -3.19 -3.63
C GLU A 84 -18.96 -4.66 -3.85
N GLY A 85 -18.97 -5.14 -5.10
CA GLY A 85 -19.28 -6.53 -5.44
C GLY A 85 -18.14 -7.51 -5.19
N MET A 86 -16.89 -7.05 -5.19
CA MET A 86 -15.72 -7.92 -5.08
C MET A 86 -15.54 -8.43 -3.64
N ARG A 87 -15.50 -9.75 -3.47
CA ARG A 87 -15.14 -10.41 -2.21
C ARG A 87 -14.20 -11.57 -2.50
N LEU A 88 -13.06 -11.63 -1.82
CA LEU A 88 -12.03 -12.66 -2.02
C LEU A 88 -11.83 -13.47 -0.75
N ARG A 89 -11.76 -14.81 -0.84
CA ARG A 89 -11.31 -15.63 0.29
C ARG A 89 -9.81 -15.52 0.49
N LEU A 90 -9.32 -15.87 1.68
CA LEU A 90 -7.89 -16.12 1.87
C LEU A 90 -7.41 -17.23 0.91
N GLY A 91 -6.25 -17.03 0.30
CA GLY A 91 -5.70 -17.88 -0.76
C GLY A 91 -6.28 -17.62 -2.17
N GLU A 92 -7.30 -16.77 -2.31
CA GLU A 92 -7.92 -16.46 -3.60
C GLU A 92 -7.31 -15.21 -4.27
N GLY A 93 -7.10 -15.29 -5.59
CA GLY A 93 -6.50 -14.18 -6.33
C GLY A 93 -5.09 -13.84 -5.84
N ILE A 94 -4.60 -12.64 -6.17
CA ILE A 94 -3.30 -12.16 -5.70
C ILE A 94 -3.41 -11.70 -4.24
N ALA A 95 -4.38 -10.83 -3.94
CA ALA A 95 -4.55 -10.25 -2.61
C ALA A 95 -4.85 -11.31 -1.53
N GLY A 96 -5.71 -12.29 -1.82
CA GLY A 96 -6.02 -13.35 -0.86
C GLY A 96 -4.83 -14.27 -0.57
N LYS A 97 -3.97 -14.53 -1.56
CA LYS A 97 -2.72 -15.28 -1.32
C LYS A 97 -1.74 -14.51 -0.45
N VAL A 98 -1.57 -13.21 -0.70
CA VAL A 98 -0.70 -12.35 0.13
C VAL A 98 -1.21 -12.29 1.57
N ALA A 99 -2.53 -12.20 1.78
CA ALA A 99 -3.10 -12.17 3.13
C ALA A 99 -3.01 -13.51 3.87
N GLN A 100 -2.76 -14.64 3.18
CA GLN A 100 -2.66 -15.96 3.77
C GLN A 100 -1.24 -16.33 4.23
N THR A 101 -0.21 -15.70 3.65
CA THR A 101 1.21 -16.02 3.90
C THR A 101 1.76 -15.29 5.11
#